data_AF-A0AAD4W2E4-F1
#
_entry.id   AF-A0AAD4W2E4-F1
#
_cell.length_a   1.000
_cell.length_b   1.000
_cell.length_c   1.000
_cell.angle_alpha   90.00
_cell.angle_beta   90.00
_cell.angle_gamma   90.00
#
_symmetry.space_group_name_H-M   'P 1'
#
loop_
_entity.id
_entity.type
_entity.pdbx_description
1 polymer ?
#
loop_
_entity_poly.entity_id
_entity_poly.type
_entity_poly.pdbx_seq_one_letter_code
_entity_poly.pdbx_strand_id
1 'polypeptide(L)'
;MKALHAELNHAKIRRITQEITETGAREEQYWRQRSRIKWLSKGDANTAFFHQSTLARRRQNCILRIKGDDGRWHVGEQAIKWVFEEHFKNLFTSEAQSINGDILDCVDSVISQTTNDNLLQAITMEEIKEAAMQMRGLKAPSPDGYQGIFFHKYWDTIYDEVRGITEDFFLNNQSLGALNITNLVLIPEIPNPEGVSHFRPISLCNLSFKIVSKVMANRLKVFLP
;
A
#
# COMPACT_ATOMS: atom_id res chain seq x y z
N MET A 1 42.20 -31.82 -26.92
CA MET A 1 40.88 -31.31 -27.37
C MET A 1 39.69 -31.90 -26.62
N LYS A 2 39.55 -33.23 -26.43
CA LYS A 2 38.39 -33.82 -25.73
C LYS A 2 38.24 -33.42 -24.25
N ALA A 3 39.35 -33.31 -23.50
CA ALA A 3 39.32 -32.92 -22.09
C ALA A 3 38.87 -31.45 -21.89
N LEU A 4 39.41 -30.53 -22.70
CA LEU A 4 39.02 -29.12 -22.69
C LEU A 4 37.54 -28.92 -23.03
N HIS A 5 37.00 -29.72 -23.96
CA HIS A 5 35.59 -29.67 -24.33
C HIS A 5 34.68 -30.22 -23.22
N ALA A 6 35.12 -31.25 -22.50
CA ALA A 6 34.40 -31.80 -21.35
C ALA A 6 34.38 -30.83 -20.15
N GLU A 7 35.47 -30.11 -19.90
CA GLU A 7 35.53 -29.06 -18.86
C GLU A 7 34.63 -27.87 -19.21
N LEU A 8 34.64 -27.42 -20.47
CA LEU A 8 33.77 -26.34 -20.93
C LEU A 8 32.29 -26.70 -20.79
N ASN A 9 31.93 -27.96 -21.09
CA ASN A 9 30.58 -28.47 -20.91
C ASN A 9 30.19 -28.57 -19.43
N HIS A 10 31.09 -29.02 -18.55
CA HIS A 10 30.82 -29.03 -17.11
C HIS A 10 30.63 -27.62 -16.53
N ALA A 11 31.45 -26.65 -16.96
CA ALA A 11 31.29 -25.25 -16.55
C ALA A 11 29.95 -24.67 -17.03
N LYS A 12 29.55 -24.98 -18.27
CA LYS A 12 28.26 -24.57 -18.83
C LYS A 12 27.08 -25.20 -18.10
N ILE A 13 27.16 -26.49 -17.77
CA ILE A 13 26.14 -27.19 -16.97
C ILE A 13 26.00 -26.54 -15.59
N ARG A 14 27.11 -26.28 -14.88
CA ARG A 14 27.06 -25.63 -13.56
C ARG A 14 26.42 -24.25 -13.63
N ARG A 15 26.78 -23.44 -14.63
CA ARG A 15 26.21 -22.10 -14.82
C ARG A 15 24.70 -22.17 -15.07
N ILE A 16 24.25 -23.04 -15.96
CA ILE A 16 22.82 -23.20 -16.25
C ILE A 16 22.06 -23.72 -15.02
N THR A 17 22.61 -24.69 -14.30
CA THR A 17 22.02 -25.17 -13.04
C THR A 17 21.89 -24.04 -12.02
N GLN A 18 22.92 -23.20 -11.88
CA GLN A 18 22.88 -22.04 -11.01
C GLN A 18 21.78 -21.05 -11.45
N GLU A 19 21.72 -20.70 -12.74
CA GLU A 19 20.68 -19.82 -13.29
C GLU A 19 19.26 -20.38 -13.06
N ILE A 20 19.06 -21.70 -13.21
CA ILE A 20 17.80 -22.38 -12.90
C ILE A 20 17.46 -22.26 -11.41
N THR A 21 18.42 -22.56 -10.51
CA THR A 21 18.18 -22.47 -9.06
C THR A 21 17.86 -21.04 -8.61
N GLU A 22 18.56 -20.05 -9.15
CA GLU A 22 18.30 -18.64 -8.85
C GLU A 22 16.92 -18.21 -9.37
N THR A 23 16.57 -18.62 -10.58
CA THR A 23 15.27 -18.30 -11.19
C THR A 23 14.14 -18.96 -10.42
N GLY A 24 14.29 -20.23 -10.04
CA GLY A 24 13.34 -20.96 -9.20
C GLY A 24 13.13 -20.29 -7.85
N ALA A 25 14.21 -19.87 -7.19
CA ALA A 25 14.13 -19.14 -5.92
C ALA A 25 13.41 -17.79 -6.06
N ARG A 26 13.64 -17.04 -7.15
CA ARG A 26 12.92 -15.79 -7.45
C ARG A 26 11.44 -16.03 -7.69
N GLU A 27 11.10 -17.08 -8.44
CA GLU A 27 9.71 -17.44 -8.73
C GLU A 27 8.97 -17.89 -7.45
N GLU A 28 9.61 -18.70 -6.61
CA GLU A 28 9.08 -19.09 -5.31
C GLU A 28 8.81 -17.87 -4.43
N GLN A 29 9.77 -16.94 -4.35
CA GLN A 29 9.61 -15.71 -3.59
C GLN A 29 8.44 -14.86 -4.11
N TYR A 30 8.27 -14.79 -5.43
CA TYR A 30 7.17 -14.09 -6.08
C TYR A 30 5.80 -14.71 -5.73
N TRP A 31 5.65 -16.03 -5.87
CA TRP A 31 4.40 -16.72 -5.54
C TRP A 31 4.10 -16.71 -4.04
N ARG A 32 5.12 -16.82 -3.19
CA ARG A 32 4.99 -16.66 -1.72
C ARG A 32 4.43 -15.28 -1.36
N GLN A 33 4.91 -14.21 -2.00
CA GLN A 33 4.37 -12.87 -1.76
C GLN A 33 2.90 -12.75 -2.20
N ARG A 34 2.52 -13.36 -3.32
CA ARG A 34 1.16 -13.31 -3.88
C ARG A 34 0.15 -14.18 -3.14
N SER A 35 0.55 -15.34 -2.64
CA SER A 35 -0.34 -16.27 -1.94
C SER A 35 -0.80 -15.72 -0.59
N ARG A 36 0.01 -14.86 0.05
CA ARG A 36 -0.22 -14.31 1.40
C ARG A 36 -0.32 -15.38 2.51
N ILE A 37 0.05 -16.63 2.22
CA ILE A 37 0.03 -17.75 3.17
C ILE A 37 1.30 -17.69 4.03
N LYS A 38 1.13 -17.63 5.36
CA LYS A 38 2.24 -17.58 6.33
C LYS A 38 2.82 -18.96 6.69
N TRP A 39 2.09 -20.03 6.41
CA TRP A 39 2.39 -21.39 6.91
C TRP A 39 3.40 -22.17 6.04
N LEU A 40 4.31 -21.47 5.35
CA LEU A 40 5.40 -22.06 4.56
C LEU A 40 6.58 -22.53 5.44
N SER A 41 6.29 -23.00 6.66
CA SER A 41 7.31 -23.52 7.59
C SER A 41 7.83 -24.91 7.18
N LYS A 42 7.09 -25.64 6.33
CA LYS A 42 7.49 -26.94 5.81
C LYS A 42 7.42 -26.86 4.30
N GLY A 43 8.59 -26.59 3.69
CA GLY A 43 8.72 -26.20 2.30
C GLY A 43 7.93 -27.05 1.33
N ASP A 44 7.43 -26.43 0.28
CA ASP A 44 7.13 -27.15 -0.95
C ASP A 44 7.27 -26.21 -2.15
N ALA A 45 7.64 -26.80 -3.27
CA ALA A 45 7.85 -26.16 -4.57
C ALA A 45 6.58 -25.45 -5.07
N ASN A 46 6.66 -24.85 -6.25
CA ASN A 46 5.54 -24.23 -6.96
C ASN A 46 4.41 -25.25 -7.27
N THR A 47 3.63 -25.66 -6.26
CA THR A 47 2.65 -26.74 -6.37
C THR A 47 1.34 -26.26 -6.98
N ALA A 48 0.64 -27.20 -7.63
CA ALA A 48 -0.71 -26.98 -8.17
C ALA A 48 -1.70 -26.41 -7.14
N PHE A 49 -1.48 -26.68 -5.84
CA PHE A 49 -2.28 -26.13 -4.75
C PHE A 49 -2.23 -24.60 -4.70
N PHE A 50 -1.05 -23.98 -4.76
CA PHE A 50 -0.92 -22.51 -4.75
C PHE A 50 -1.54 -21.86 -5.99
N HIS A 51 -1.40 -22.51 -7.14
CA HIS A 51 -2.06 -22.10 -8.37
C HIS A 51 -3.59 -22.15 -8.24
N GLN A 52 -4.14 -23.26 -7.74
CA GLN A 52 -5.58 -23.41 -7.52
C GLN A 52 -6.12 -22.41 -6.50
N SER A 53 -5.43 -22.20 -5.38
CA SER A 53 -5.79 -21.19 -4.38
C SER A 53 -5.82 -19.78 -4.97
N THR A 54 -4.81 -19.44 -5.79
CA THR A 54 -4.75 -18.16 -6.50
C THR A 54 -5.91 -18.01 -7.49
N LEU A 55 -6.23 -19.05 -8.25
CA LEU A 55 -7.34 -19.05 -9.21
C LEU A 55 -8.71 -18.91 -8.52
N ALA A 56 -8.93 -19.64 -7.42
CA ALA A 56 -10.15 -19.53 -6.63
C ALA A 56 -10.34 -18.10 -6.10
N ARG A 57 -9.28 -17.49 -5.57
CA ARG A 57 -9.30 -16.10 -5.11
C ARG A 57 -9.53 -15.10 -6.24
N ARG A 58 -8.94 -15.33 -7.43
CA ARG A 58 -9.20 -14.50 -8.62
C ARG A 58 -10.67 -14.56 -9.04
N ARG A 59 -11.28 -15.76 -9.03
CA ARG A 59 -12.70 -15.92 -9.35
C ARG A 59 -13.59 -15.19 -8.34
N GLN A 60 -13.31 -15.33 -7.04
CA GLN A 60 -14.08 -14.65 -5.99
C GLN A 60 -13.95 -13.12 -6.03
N ASN A 61 -12.77 -12.61 -6.40
CA ASN A 61 -12.51 -11.17 -6.47
C ASN A 61 -12.92 -10.55 -7.82
N CYS A 62 -13.35 -11.35 -8.80
CA CYS A 62 -13.77 -10.84 -10.10
C CYS A 62 -15.19 -10.28 -10.01
N ILE A 63 -15.33 -8.99 -10.25
CA ILE A 63 -16.63 -8.32 -10.28
C ILE A 63 -17.15 -8.41 -11.71
N LEU A 64 -18.15 -9.27 -11.94
CA LEU A 64 -18.75 -9.46 -13.26
C LEU A 64 -19.82 -8.40 -13.57
N ARG A 65 -20.56 -8.00 -12.54
CA ARG A 65 -21.61 -6.98 -12.60
C ARG A 65 -21.73 -6.30 -11.24
N ILE A 66 -22.18 -5.06 -11.24
CA ILE A 66 -22.47 -4.30 -10.03
C ILE A 66 -23.81 -3.58 -10.18
N LYS A 67 -24.58 -3.48 -9.11
CA LYS A 67 -25.82 -2.72 -9.04
C LYS A 67 -25.49 -1.31 -8.57
N GLY A 68 -25.86 -0.31 -9.37
CA GLY A 68 -25.72 1.10 -9.02
C GLY A 68 -26.76 1.55 -7.98
N ASP A 69 -26.58 2.75 -7.47
CA ASP A 69 -27.50 3.37 -6.49
C ASP A 69 -28.89 3.63 -7.11
N ASP A 70 -28.98 3.74 -8.44
CA ASP A 70 -30.22 3.82 -9.22
C ASP A 70 -30.95 2.47 -9.38
N GLY A 71 -30.37 1.40 -8.84
CA GLY A 71 -30.88 0.04 -8.90
C GLY A 71 -30.62 -0.69 -10.22
N ARG A 72 -29.89 -0.10 -11.18
CA ARG A 72 -29.57 -0.74 -12.47
C ARG A 72 -28.32 -1.59 -12.37
N TRP A 73 -28.26 -2.63 -13.20
CA TRP A 73 -27.08 -3.49 -13.31
C TRP A 73 -26.11 -2.95 -14.36
N HIS A 74 -24.87 -2.75 -13.94
CA HIS A 74 -23.75 -2.37 -14.80
C HIS A 74 -22.86 -3.59 -15.02
N VAL A 75 -22.55 -3.86 -16.28
CA VAL A 75 -21.74 -5.01 -16.71
C VAL A 75 -20.59 -4.50 -17.58
N GLY A 76 -19.43 -5.11 -17.44
CA GLY A 76 -18.22 -4.73 -18.16
C GLY A 76 -17.33 -3.79 -17.36
N GLU A 77 -16.03 -3.92 -17.59
CA GLU A 77 -14.98 -3.29 -16.76
C GLU A 77 -15.14 -1.76 -16.63
N GLN A 78 -15.38 -1.07 -17.75
CA GLN A 78 -15.49 0.39 -17.75
C GLN A 78 -16.74 0.88 -17.00
N ALA A 79 -17.87 0.19 -17.15
CA ALA A 79 -19.12 0.55 -16.47
C ALA A 79 -19.00 0.31 -14.96
N ILE A 80 -18.43 -0.83 -14.55
CA ILE A 80 -18.18 -1.16 -13.15
C ILE A 80 -17.23 -0.12 -12.53
N LYS A 81 -16.13 0.21 -13.21
CA LYS A 81 -15.17 1.22 -12.76
C LYS A 81 -15.83 2.58 -12.56
N TRP A 82 -16.68 3.00 -13.51
CA TRP A 82 -17.41 4.26 -13.42
C TRP A 82 -18.33 4.30 -12.18
N VAL A 83 -19.09 3.23 -11.91
CA VAL A 83 -19.97 3.15 -10.72
C VAL A 83 -19.18 3.33 -9.43
N PHE A 84 -18.05 2.65 -9.28
CA PHE A 84 -17.21 2.81 -8.08
C PHE A 84 -16.59 4.20 -8.00
N GLU A 85 -16.08 4.74 -9.11
CA GLU A 85 -15.49 6.08 -9.14
C GLU A 85 -16.51 7.16 -8.78
N GLU A 86 -17.70 7.12 -9.36
CA GLU A 86 -18.77 8.09 -9.08
C GLU A 86 -19.20 8.00 -7.62
N HIS A 87 -19.46 6.80 -7.12
CA HIS A 87 -19.85 6.59 -5.73
C HIS A 87 -18.81 7.14 -4.75
N PHE A 88 -17.53 6.81 -4.94
CA PHE A 88 -16.47 7.30 -4.05
C PHE A 88 -16.14 8.77 -4.25
N LYS A 89 -16.24 9.32 -5.47
CA LYS A 89 -16.13 10.76 -5.69
C LYS A 89 -17.21 11.50 -4.90
N ASN A 90 -18.45 11.05 -4.97
CA ASN A 90 -19.55 11.64 -4.21
C ASN A 90 -19.33 11.50 -2.70
N LEU A 91 -18.94 10.30 -2.24
CA LEU A 91 -18.68 10.03 -0.82
C LEU A 91 -17.56 10.89 -0.23
N PHE A 92 -16.49 11.12 -0.99
CA PHE A 92 -15.32 11.91 -0.54
C PHE A 92 -15.37 13.38 -0.96
N THR A 93 -16.44 13.82 -1.63
CA THR A 93 -16.65 15.24 -1.92
C THR A 93 -17.27 15.87 -0.69
N SER A 94 -16.58 16.86 -0.12
CA SER A 94 -17.14 17.63 1.00
C SER A 94 -18.38 18.36 0.54
N GLU A 95 -19.52 18.12 1.20
CA GLU A 95 -20.60 19.08 1.19
C GLU A 95 -20.07 20.32 1.92
N ALA A 96 -19.98 21.46 1.24
CA ALA A 96 -19.38 22.68 1.75
C ALA A 96 -20.22 23.36 2.85
N GLN A 97 -20.75 22.59 3.81
CA GLN A 97 -21.33 23.12 5.02
C GLN A 97 -20.19 23.53 5.94
N SER A 98 -20.06 24.84 6.16
CA SER A 98 -19.23 25.35 7.25
C SER A 98 -19.70 24.70 8.54
N ILE A 99 -18.84 23.93 9.19
CA ILE A 99 -19.09 23.49 10.56
C ILE A 99 -19.26 24.77 11.39
N ASN A 100 -20.43 24.97 12.00
CA ASN A 100 -20.62 26.10 12.88
C ASN A 100 -19.64 25.95 14.06
N GLY A 101 -18.65 26.85 14.13
CA GLY A 101 -17.60 26.86 15.15
C GLY A 101 -18.16 27.00 16.57
N ASP A 102 -19.35 27.57 16.72
CA ASP A 102 -20.02 27.78 18.01
C ASP A 102 -20.20 26.46 18.80
N ILE A 103 -20.28 25.31 18.11
CA ILE A 103 -20.39 24.00 18.79
C ILE A 103 -19.09 23.61 19.51
N LEU A 104 -17.95 24.11 19.02
CA LEU A 104 -16.63 23.87 19.62
C LEU A 104 -16.44 24.72 20.88
N ASP A 105 -17.16 25.84 21.03
CA ASP A 105 -17.13 26.66 22.24
C ASP A 105 -17.71 25.94 23.47
N CYS A 106 -18.50 24.88 23.24
CA CYS A 106 -19.03 24.00 24.28
C CYS A 106 -18.06 22.89 24.69
N VAL A 107 -16.88 22.79 24.05
CA VAL A 107 -15.86 21.78 24.34
C VAL A 107 -14.72 22.45 25.09
N ASP A 108 -14.44 21.98 26.31
CA ASP A 108 -13.30 22.47 27.08
C ASP A 108 -11.98 22.20 26.35
N SER A 109 -11.12 23.22 26.28
CA SER A 109 -9.80 23.08 25.68
C SER A 109 -8.91 22.19 26.57
N VAL A 110 -8.65 20.97 26.09
CA VAL A 110 -7.77 20.00 26.79
C VAL A 110 -6.30 20.18 26.38
N ILE A 111 -6.03 20.84 25.26
CA ILE A 111 -4.67 21.06 24.76
C ILE A 111 -4.07 22.31 25.45
N SER A 112 -3.01 22.11 26.22
CA SER A 112 -2.24 23.20 26.81
C SER A 112 -1.40 23.93 25.75
N GLN A 113 -1.04 25.19 26.00
CA GLN A 113 -0.13 25.92 25.12
C GLN A 113 1.19 25.16 24.91
N THR A 114 1.76 24.58 25.97
CA THR A 114 2.97 23.76 25.90
C THR A 114 2.79 22.54 24.99
N THR A 115 1.63 21.88 25.04
CA THR A 115 1.30 20.77 24.14
C THR A 115 1.25 21.23 22.69
N ASN A 116 0.61 22.38 22.44
CA ASN A 116 0.52 22.95 21.12
C ASN A 116 1.90 23.35 20.57
N ASP A 117 2.72 24.01 21.38
CA ASP A 117 4.09 24.39 21.02
C ASP A 117 4.93 23.15 20.68
N ASN A 118 4.77 22.05 21.42
CA ASN A 118 5.43 20.77 21.12
C ASN A 118 4.96 20.16 19.79
N LEU A 119 3.66 20.20 19.49
CA LEU A 119 3.10 19.68 18.23
C LEU A 119 3.57 20.47 17.00
N LEU A 120 3.79 21.78 17.18
CA LEU A 120 4.20 22.72 16.14
C LEU A 120 5.72 22.81 15.94
N GLN A 121 6.52 22.05 16.68
CA GLN A 121 7.98 22.02 16.49
C GLN A 121 8.35 21.57 15.07
N ALA A 122 9.50 22.03 14.58
CA ALA A 122 10.05 21.53 13.32
C ALA A 122 10.24 20.01 13.36
N ILE A 123 10.06 19.34 12.22
CA ILE A 123 10.23 17.90 12.13
C ILE A 123 11.71 17.56 12.06
N THR A 124 12.09 16.54 12.82
CA THR A 124 13.46 16.05 12.82
C THR A 124 13.63 14.89 11.85
N MET A 125 14.87 14.68 11.41
CA MET A 125 15.20 13.54 10.55
C MET A 125 14.91 12.21 11.26
N GLU A 126 15.14 12.17 12.57
CA GLU A 126 14.92 11.01 13.42
C GLU A 126 13.44 10.58 13.40
N GLU A 127 12.52 11.53 13.49
CA GLU A 127 11.08 11.27 13.40
C GLU A 127 10.69 10.64 12.06
N ILE A 128 11.22 11.18 10.96
CA ILE A 128 10.94 10.69 9.60
C ILE A 128 11.51 9.29 9.42
N LYS A 129 12.75 9.07 9.86
CA LYS A 129 13.41 7.76 9.80
C LYS A 129 12.66 6.73 10.65
N GLU A 130 12.26 7.09 11.86
CA GLU A 130 11.46 6.21 12.72
C GLU A 130 10.14 5.83 12.04
N ALA A 131 9.42 6.82 11.49
CA ALA A 131 8.17 6.59 10.78
C ALA A 131 8.36 5.64 9.57
N ALA A 132 9.43 5.82 8.80
CA ALA A 132 9.78 4.94 7.67
C ALA A 132 10.08 3.51 8.14
N MET A 133 10.85 3.33 9.21
CA MET A 133 11.21 2.02 9.75
C MET A 133 10.03 1.29 10.40
N GLN A 134 9.04 2.02 10.92
CA GLN A 134 7.78 1.45 11.43
C GLN A 134 6.86 0.91 10.32
N MET A 135 7.10 1.26 9.05
CA MET A 135 6.32 0.74 7.93
C MET A 135 6.58 -0.75 7.71
N ARG A 136 5.53 -1.51 7.36
CA ARG A 136 5.69 -2.95 7.08
C ARG A 136 6.32 -3.17 5.71
N GLY A 137 7.46 -3.87 5.67
CA GLY A 137 8.28 -4.03 4.47
C GLY A 137 7.60 -4.69 3.26
N LEU A 138 6.83 -5.77 3.45
CA LEU A 138 6.25 -6.58 2.36
C LEU A 138 4.74 -6.35 2.13
N LYS A 139 4.29 -5.11 2.34
CA LYS A 139 2.91 -4.71 2.01
C LYS A 139 2.74 -4.50 0.51
N ALA A 140 1.48 -4.42 0.06
CA ALA A 140 1.18 -4.16 -1.33
C ALA A 140 1.82 -2.81 -1.76
N PRO A 141 2.46 -2.76 -2.94
CA PRO A 141 3.06 -1.54 -3.43
C PRO A 141 1.99 -0.51 -3.78
N SER A 142 2.39 0.75 -3.76
CA SER A 142 1.62 1.89 -4.27
C SER A 142 1.61 1.93 -5.81
N PRO A 143 0.92 2.90 -6.44
CA PRO A 143 1.03 3.17 -7.87
C PRO A 143 2.47 3.31 -8.37
N ASP A 144 3.38 3.80 -7.54
CA ASP A 144 4.82 3.91 -7.81
C ASP A 144 5.58 2.58 -7.86
N GLY A 145 4.95 1.47 -7.45
CA GLY A 145 5.56 0.14 -7.45
C GLY A 145 6.49 -0.16 -6.27
N TYR A 146 6.77 0.80 -5.39
CA TYR A 146 7.72 0.61 -4.28
C TYR A 146 7.05 0.01 -3.04
N GLN A 147 7.72 -0.96 -2.42
CA GLN A 147 7.30 -1.58 -1.16
C GLN A 147 8.10 -1.00 0.01
N GLY A 148 7.62 -1.16 1.25
CA GLY A 148 8.33 -0.68 2.45
C GLY A 148 9.77 -1.15 2.57
N ILE A 149 10.07 -2.36 2.09
CA ILE A 149 11.44 -2.90 2.12
C ILE A 149 12.41 -2.12 1.25
N PHE A 150 11.94 -1.44 0.20
CA PHE A 150 12.76 -0.54 -0.61
C PHE A 150 13.25 0.63 0.24
N PHE A 151 12.35 1.26 1.00
CA PHE A 151 12.67 2.39 1.87
C PHE A 151 13.59 1.99 3.02
N HIS A 152 13.43 0.78 3.56
CA HIS A 152 14.32 0.26 4.59
C HIS A 152 15.73 0.00 4.05
N LYS A 153 15.84 -0.61 2.86
CA LYS A 153 17.12 -1.03 2.30
C LYS A 153 17.93 0.11 1.71
N TYR A 154 17.28 1.08 1.07
CA TYR A 154 17.93 2.18 0.37
C TYR A 154 17.75 3.51 1.10
N TRP A 155 17.47 3.47 2.41
CA TRP A 155 17.21 4.66 3.23
C TRP A 155 18.26 5.74 3.02
N ASP A 156 19.54 5.40 3.17
CA ASP A 156 20.65 6.35 3.06
C ASP A 156 20.78 6.98 1.67
N THR A 157 20.15 6.40 0.64
CA THR A 157 20.09 6.96 -0.71
C THR A 157 18.89 7.87 -0.92
N ILE A 158 17.73 7.55 -0.32
CA ILE A 158 16.45 8.23 -0.60
C ILE A 158 16.01 9.19 0.51
N TYR A 159 16.77 9.28 1.60
CA TYR A 159 16.32 9.99 2.81
C TYR A 159 16.15 11.49 2.55
N ASP A 160 17.00 12.10 1.72
CA ASP A 160 16.93 13.53 1.43
C ASP A 160 15.64 13.88 0.68
N GLU A 161 15.21 13.03 -0.26
CA GLU A 161 13.96 13.19 -0.99
C GLU A 161 12.75 13.00 -0.08
N VAL A 162 12.76 11.97 0.78
CA VAL A 162 11.66 11.73 1.73
C VAL A 162 11.58 12.86 2.77
N ARG A 163 12.72 13.40 3.21
CA ARG A 163 12.79 14.57 4.08
C ARG A 163 12.15 15.78 3.39
N GLY A 164 12.60 16.11 2.17
CA GLY A 164 12.07 17.25 1.42
C GLY A 164 10.55 17.18 1.24
N ILE A 165 10.03 16.00 0.87
CA ILE A 165 8.57 15.77 0.76
C ILE A 165 7.84 16.04 2.09
N THR A 166 8.44 15.60 3.21
CA THR A 166 7.83 15.77 4.53
C THR A 166 7.88 17.23 4.96
N GLU A 167 9.02 17.88 4.83
CA GLU A 167 9.19 19.31 5.16
C GLU A 167 8.24 20.18 4.31
N ASP A 168 8.16 19.95 3.01
CA ASP A 168 7.27 20.70 2.12
C ASP A 168 5.80 20.58 2.50
N PHE A 169 5.38 19.41 3.01
CA PHE A 169 4.02 19.21 3.51
C PHE A 169 3.75 20.05 4.76
N PHE A 170 4.64 19.98 5.76
CA PHE A 170 4.42 20.67 7.03
C PHE A 170 4.61 22.18 6.95
N LEU A 171 5.42 22.66 6.01
CA LEU A 171 5.59 24.09 5.72
C LEU A 171 4.52 24.66 4.78
N ASN A 172 3.59 23.83 4.29
CA ASN A 172 2.60 24.19 3.26
C ASN A 172 3.24 24.74 1.97
N ASN A 173 4.47 24.32 1.66
CA ASN A 173 5.20 24.83 0.50
C ASN A 173 4.69 24.25 -0.82
N GLN A 174 4.18 23.01 -0.82
CA GLN A 174 3.69 22.33 -2.02
C GLN A 174 2.50 21.42 -1.77
N SER A 175 1.65 21.29 -2.80
CA SER A 175 0.59 20.28 -2.83
C SER A 175 1.19 18.89 -3.08
N LEU A 176 0.89 17.93 -2.22
CA LEU A 176 1.23 16.51 -2.40
C LEU A 176 0.34 15.82 -3.46
N GLY A 177 -0.23 16.54 -4.43
CA GLY A 177 -1.23 16.02 -5.37
C GLY A 177 -0.79 14.74 -6.09
N ALA A 178 0.46 14.69 -6.57
CA ALA A 178 1.01 13.49 -7.21
C ALA A 178 1.20 12.33 -6.21
N LEU A 179 1.56 12.62 -4.97
CA LEU A 179 1.74 11.62 -3.92
C LEU A 179 0.41 11.10 -3.35
N ASN A 180 -0.66 11.87 -3.50
CA ASN A 180 -2.02 11.50 -3.13
C ASN A 180 -2.74 10.67 -4.20
N ILE A 181 -2.09 10.39 -5.35
CA ILE A 181 -2.59 9.41 -6.31
C ILE A 181 -2.56 8.03 -5.64
N THR A 182 -3.70 7.35 -5.64
CA THR A 182 -3.88 6.07 -4.93
C THR A 182 -4.60 5.06 -5.79
N ASN A 183 -4.18 3.79 -5.70
CA ASN A 183 -4.95 2.70 -6.29
C ASN A 183 -6.02 2.26 -5.31
N LEU A 184 -7.27 2.32 -5.76
CA LEU A 184 -8.40 1.80 -4.98
C LEU A 184 -8.53 0.29 -5.19
N VAL A 185 -8.36 -0.48 -4.11
CA VAL A 185 -8.56 -1.93 -4.11
C VAL A 185 -9.88 -2.25 -3.43
N LEU A 186 -10.73 -3.00 -4.12
CA LEU A 186 -12.04 -3.41 -3.63
C LEU A 186 -11.97 -4.83 -3.07
N ILE A 187 -12.31 -4.99 -1.78
CA ILE A 187 -12.37 -6.30 -1.14
C ILE A 187 -13.82 -6.63 -0.82
N PRO A 188 -14.39 -7.71 -1.36
CA PRO A 188 -15.72 -8.19 -0.98
C PRO A 188 -15.81 -8.44 0.53
N GLU A 189 -16.83 -7.89 1.18
CA GLU A 189 -17.12 -8.20 2.59
C GLU A 189 -18.07 -9.38 2.76
N ILE A 190 -18.89 -9.65 1.73
CA ILE A 190 -19.88 -10.72 1.73
C ILE A 190 -19.72 -11.65 0.51
N PRO A 191 -20.24 -12.89 0.57
CA PRO A 191 -20.38 -13.73 -0.61
C PRO A 191 -21.31 -13.10 -1.65
N ASN A 192 -20.94 -13.19 -2.93
CA ASN A 192 -21.72 -12.69 -4.07
C ASN A 192 -22.14 -11.20 -3.91
N PRO A 193 -21.18 -10.26 -3.77
CA PRO A 193 -21.50 -8.87 -3.54
C PRO A 193 -22.19 -8.24 -4.77
N GLU A 194 -23.37 -7.67 -4.55
CA GLU A 194 -24.16 -7.04 -5.63
C GLU A 194 -24.03 -5.51 -5.72
N GLY A 195 -23.82 -4.80 -4.61
CA GLY A 195 -23.76 -3.33 -4.57
C GLY A 195 -22.40 -2.80 -4.12
N VAL A 196 -22.15 -1.51 -4.35
CA VAL A 196 -20.87 -0.85 -4.02
C VAL A 196 -20.54 -0.94 -2.53
N SER A 197 -21.54 -0.79 -1.66
CA SER A 197 -21.42 -0.88 -0.21
C SER A 197 -21.00 -2.25 0.31
N HIS A 198 -21.10 -3.30 -0.51
CA HIS A 198 -20.66 -4.66 -0.16
C HIS A 198 -19.16 -4.88 -0.32
N PHE A 199 -18.44 -3.85 -0.77
CA PHE A 199 -17.00 -3.86 -0.93
C PHE A 199 -16.35 -2.88 0.03
N ARG A 200 -15.31 -3.35 0.73
CA ARG A 200 -14.42 -2.49 1.47
C ARG A 200 -13.42 -1.84 0.51
N PRO A 201 -13.40 -0.51 0.39
CA PRO A 201 -12.33 0.18 -0.30
C PRO A 201 -11.04 0.16 0.55
N ILE A 202 -9.92 -0.17 -0.08
CA ILE A 202 -8.58 0.01 0.48
C ILE A 202 -7.77 0.89 -0.46
N SER A 203 -7.40 2.07 0.01
CA SER A 203 -6.52 2.99 -0.71
C SER A 203 -5.06 2.57 -0.55
N LEU A 204 -4.41 2.19 -1.65
CA LEU A 204 -2.99 1.90 -1.68
C LEU A 204 -2.19 3.17 -1.98
N CYS A 205 -2.05 4.04 -1.00
CA CYS A 205 -1.32 5.31 -1.16
C CYS A 205 0.20 5.11 -1.20
N ASN A 206 0.92 6.06 -1.80
CA ASN A 206 2.38 6.11 -1.83
C ASN A 206 2.98 6.02 -0.43
N LEU A 207 4.08 5.29 -0.28
CA LEU A 207 4.68 5.11 1.04
C LEU A 207 5.24 6.42 1.61
N SER A 208 5.77 7.30 0.76
CA SER A 208 6.20 8.64 1.20
C SER A 208 5.05 9.41 1.86
N PHE A 209 3.84 9.34 1.30
CA PHE A 209 2.65 9.93 1.93
C PHE A 209 2.31 9.25 3.26
N LYS A 210 2.41 7.91 3.33
CA LYS A 210 2.20 7.18 4.59
C LYS A 210 3.22 7.54 5.66
N ILE A 211 4.47 7.87 5.28
CA ILE A 211 5.51 8.34 6.20
C ILE A 211 5.06 9.68 6.80
N VAL A 212 4.63 10.64 5.99
CA VAL A 212 4.09 11.93 6.45
C VAL A 212 2.95 11.73 7.46
N SER A 213 1.92 10.96 7.10
CA SER A 213 0.80 10.67 8.00
C SER A 213 1.25 9.96 9.28
N LYS A 214 2.30 9.13 9.20
CA LYS A 214 2.83 8.40 10.35
C LYS A 214 3.62 9.31 11.29
N VAL A 215 4.38 10.28 10.79
CA VAL A 215 5.03 11.31 11.60
C VAL A 215 3.97 12.07 12.40
N MET A 216 2.89 12.53 11.74
CA MET A 216 1.76 13.18 12.43
C MET A 216 1.16 12.29 13.53
N ALA A 217 0.88 11.03 13.20
CA ALA A 217 0.30 10.09 14.15
C ALA A 217 1.22 9.83 15.35
N ASN A 218 2.54 9.75 15.14
CA ASN A 218 3.51 9.54 16.22
C ASN A 218 3.57 10.74 17.16
N ARG A 219 3.51 11.97 16.64
CA ARG A 219 3.43 13.18 17.47
C ARG A 219 2.15 13.25 18.29
N LEU A 220 1.00 13.00 17.64
CA LEU A 220 -0.30 13.03 18.32
C LEU A 220 -0.44 11.92 19.37
N LYS A 221 0.16 10.75 19.14
CA LYS A 221 0.08 9.60 20.04
C LYS A 221 0.58 9.90 21.45
N VAL A 222 1.50 10.86 21.63
CA VAL A 222 2.02 11.24 22.95
C VAL A 222 0.95 11.92 23.81
N PHE A 223 -0.08 12.49 23.17
CA PHE A 223 -1.12 13.30 23.82
C PHE A 223 -2.52 12.69 23.76
N LEU A 224 -2.70 11.64 22.96
CA LEU A 224 -3.95 10.88 22.90
C LEU A 224 -3.92 9.74 23.92
N PRO A 225 -5.03 9.49 24.63
CA PRO A 225 -5.14 8.41 25.61
C PRO A 225 -5.03 7.00 24.99
#